data_AF-M4SJA8-F1
#
_entry.id   AF-M4SJA8-F1
#
_cell.length_a   1.000
_cell.length_b   1.000
_cell.length_c   1.000
_cell.angle_alpha   90.00
_cell.angle_beta   90.00
_cell.angle_gamma   90.00
#
_symmetry.space_group_name_H-M   'P 1'
#
loop_
_entity.id
_entity.type
_entity.pdbx_description
1 polymer ?
#
loop_
_entity_poly.entity_id
_entity_poly.type
_entity_poly.pdbx_seq_one_letter_code
_entity_poly.pdbx_strand_id
1 'polypeptide(L)'
;EELKKFYSMKYGRLIDHCEPVHRKYQLAITKVMGKSMDAIVVDCAKTARECIQFMKEQRIQSETFYPLDFIDAPTLDERLREIRDPKSKMLIDVIKFNPPQIKKALLFAVGNCLVCESDEDARNLAFGGSKRHKVVSLDGTLFQKSGLISGGSFELRQKAKRWDEKQMESLRRRKDHLTEQLKEQIKIKRKEPELGDLRANLKGLEYRLKYSKQNQDKAERDQILKLEKELEQTKRENVGHDPKIKDITDRIQQRSIEIKNIKQDSNKIEDQVFKDFCQEIGVDNIRIYEERELAGQQETVRERMAFKEKETRLKTQLDFEKSRDTLKSYNKWEKDLKENEKELVKLKKEEDSLQESISEIEKQIESKKSQIEGIKSQASDHEAEINELKKKLFSHNKEVNDFRKKINSIEAKIMDKKLERHAILKNSKLD
;
A
#
# COMPACT_ATOMS: atom_id res chain seq x y z
N GLU A 1 17.12 5.79 -24.14
CA GLU A 1 16.34 5.05 -23.12
C GLU A 1 15.28 4.13 -23.74
N GLU A 2 14.71 4.46 -24.90
CA GLU A 2 13.74 3.62 -25.61
C GLU A 2 14.25 2.21 -25.90
N LEU A 3 15.47 2.06 -26.43
CA LEU A 3 16.09 0.74 -26.63
C LEU A 3 16.20 -0.10 -25.34
N LYS A 4 16.47 0.55 -24.19
CA LYS A 4 16.52 -0.14 -22.90
C LYS A 4 15.15 -0.68 -22.49
N LYS A 5 14.06 0.04 -22.82
CA LYS A 5 12.68 -0.36 -22.53
C LYS A 5 12.20 -1.49 -23.46
N PHE A 6 12.44 -1.37 -24.77
CA PHE A 6 11.95 -2.34 -25.76
C PHE A 6 12.69 -3.68 -25.71
N TYR A 7 14.01 -3.68 -25.54
CA TYR A 7 14.83 -4.89 -25.61
C TYR A 7 15.34 -5.37 -24.24
N SER A 8 14.79 -4.83 -23.13
CA SER A 8 15.23 -5.16 -21.77
C SER A 8 16.75 -5.15 -21.62
N MET A 9 17.42 -4.18 -22.25
CA MET A 9 18.88 -4.13 -22.27
C MET A 9 19.42 -3.99 -20.84
N LYS A 10 20.21 -4.99 -20.41
CA LYS A 10 20.81 -5.03 -19.07
C LYS A 10 21.79 -3.90 -18.80
N TYR A 11 22.45 -3.41 -19.84
CA TYR A 11 23.48 -2.37 -19.75
C TYR A 11 23.10 -1.14 -20.61
N GLY A 12 24.00 -0.16 -20.68
CA GLY A 12 23.77 1.13 -21.32
C GLY A 12 25.04 1.70 -21.93
N ARG A 13 25.11 3.02 -22.10
CA ARG A 13 26.32 3.67 -22.58
C ARG A 13 27.45 3.45 -21.56
N LEU A 14 28.69 3.34 -22.04
CA LEU A 14 29.83 3.09 -21.17
C LEU A 14 30.00 4.22 -20.12
N ILE A 15 29.77 5.47 -20.51
CA ILE A 15 29.77 6.64 -19.61
C ILE A 15 28.80 6.48 -18.43
N ASP A 16 27.66 5.81 -18.60
CA ASP A 16 26.65 5.65 -17.54
C ASP A 16 27.16 4.71 -16.43
N HIS A 17 28.03 3.76 -16.78
CA HIS A 17 28.44 2.66 -15.91
C HIS A 17 29.87 2.77 -15.37
N CYS A 18 30.60 3.82 -15.73
CA CYS A 18 31.91 4.11 -15.18
C CYS A 18 32.05 5.57 -14.71
N GLU A 19 33.05 5.82 -13.87
CA GLU A 19 33.39 7.15 -13.39
C GLU A 19 34.89 7.24 -13.05
N PRO A 20 35.55 8.37 -13.29
CA PRO A 20 36.90 8.62 -12.79
C PRO A 20 36.96 8.58 -11.27
N VAL A 21 37.96 7.93 -10.68
CA VAL A 21 38.18 7.92 -9.21
C VAL A 21 38.42 9.34 -8.68
N HIS A 22 39.06 10.19 -9.47
CA HIS A 22 39.35 11.58 -9.13
C HIS A 22 39.20 12.48 -10.36
N ARG A 23 38.71 13.71 -10.14
CA ARG A 23 38.52 14.74 -11.16
C ARG A 23 39.74 14.97 -12.09
N LYS A 24 40.97 14.90 -11.54
CA LYS A 24 42.20 15.12 -12.32
C LYS A 24 42.39 14.15 -13.49
N TYR A 25 41.81 12.96 -13.42
CA TYR A 25 41.91 11.96 -14.50
C TYR A 25 40.80 12.10 -15.56
N GLN A 26 39.82 12.99 -15.39
CA GLN A 26 38.69 13.13 -16.31
C GLN A 26 39.16 13.37 -17.75
N LEU A 27 40.14 14.27 -17.95
CA LEU A 27 40.67 14.59 -19.28
C LEU A 27 41.38 13.38 -19.92
N ALA A 28 42.30 12.77 -19.19
CA ALA A 28 43.02 11.57 -19.62
C ALA A 28 42.06 10.42 -20.02
N ILE A 29 41.07 10.14 -19.18
CA ILE A 29 40.07 9.09 -19.43
C ILE A 29 39.22 9.42 -20.66
N THR A 30 38.75 10.67 -20.77
CA THR A 30 37.96 11.14 -21.91
C THR A 30 38.75 11.04 -23.21
N LYS A 31 40.05 11.31 -23.19
CA LYS A 31 40.90 11.23 -24.38
C LYS A 31 41.06 9.79 -24.86
N VAL A 32 41.31 8.88 -23.92
CA VAL A 32 41.57 7.47 -24.22
C VAL A 32 40.28 6.74 -24.62
N MET A 33 39.17 7.01 -23.94
CA MET A 33 37.87 6.43 -24.31
C MET A 33 37.36 6.99 -25.63
N GLY A 34 37.53 8.29 -25.89
CA GLY A 34 37.11 8.91 -27.15
C GLY A 34 35.66 8.58 -27.51
N LYS A 35 35.45 7.95 -28.67
CA LYS A 35 34.12 7.51 -29.13
C LYS A 35 33.53 6.36 -28.30
N SER A 36 34.37 5.54 -27.67
CA SER A 36 33.94 4.43 -26.81
C SER A 36 33.18 4.89 -25.58
N MET A 37 33.28 6.17 -25.20
CA MET A 37 32.50 6.77 -24.11
C MET A 37 30.99 6.67 -24.37
N ASP A 38 30.59 6.84 -25.63
CA ASP A 38 29.18 6.76 -26.08
C ASP A 38 28.78 5.36 -26.55
N ALA A 39 29.72 4.40 -26.56
CA ALA A 39 29.42 3.03 -26.97
C ALA A 39 28.42 2.37 -26.01
N ILE A 40 27.43 1.70 -26.59
CA ILE A 40 26.35 1.02 -25.87
C ILE A 40 26.81 -0.42 -25.59
N VAL A 41 27.00 -0.73 -24.32
CA VAL A 41 27.34 -2.10 -23.88
C VAL A 41 26.07 -2.95 -23.93
N VAL A 42 26.18 -4.16 -24.49
CA VAL A 42 25.10 -5.14 -24.56
C VAL A 42 25.61 -6.51 -24.12
N ASP A 43 24.70 -7.37 -23.71
CA ASP A 43 25.03 -8.71 -23.23
C ASP A 43 25.56 -9.63 -24.35
N CYS A 44 24.90 -9.64 -25.51
CA CYS A 44 25.25 -10.52 -26.62
C CYS A 44 25.25 -9.83 -28.00
N ALA A 45 25.92 -10.46 -28.98
CA ALA A 45 25.96 -9.96 -30.36
C ALA A 45 24.58 -10.02 -31.07
N LYS A 46 23.64 -10.83 -30.56
CA LYS A 46 22.27 -10.92 -31.09
C LYS A 46 21.47 -9.66 -30.73
N THR A 47 21.45 -9.26 -29.47
CA THR A 47 20.76 -8.04 -29.01
C THR A 47 21.34 -6.79 -29.66
N ALA A 48 22.66 -6.75 -29.91
CA ALA A 48 23.29 -5.69 -30.70
C ALA A 48 22.66 -5.55 -32.10
N ARG A 49 22.51 -6.67 -32.82
CA ARG A 49 21.94 -6.68 -34.19
C ARG A 49 20.48 -6.26 -34.20
N GLU A 50 19.69 -6.71 -33.24
CA GLU A 50 18.28 -6.32 -33.09
C GLU A 50 18.15 -4.81 -32.84
N CYS A 51 18.95 -4.26 -31.93
CA CYS A 51 18.98 -2.82 -31.67
C CYS A 51 19.38 -2.02 -32.93
N ILE A 52 20.38 -2.48 -33.68
CA ILE A 52 20.81 -1.83 -34.93
C ILE A 52 19.69 -1.87 -35.98
N GLN A 53 18.99 -3.00 -36.11
CA GLN A 53 17.88 -3.14 -37.05
C GLN A 53 16.74 -2.17 -36.71
N PHE A 54 16.36 -2.11 -35.44
CA PHE A 54 15.38 -1.14 -34.95
C PHE A 54 15.79 0.30 -35.24
N MET A 55 17.05 0.65 -34.98
CA MET A 55 17.56 2.00 -35.26
C MET A 55 17.51 2.34 -36.75
N LYS A 56 17.76 1.38 -37.65
CA LYS A 56 17.63 1.58 -39.10
C LYS A 56 16.17 1.83 -39.50
N GLU A 57 15.24 1.04 -38.97
CA GLU A 57 13.80 1.17 -39.24
C GLU A 57 13.26 2.53 -38.77
N GLN A 58 13.67 2.96 -37.58
CA GLN A 58 13.30 4.26 -37.00
C GLN A 58 14.13 5.44 -37.53
N ARG A 59 15.06 5.19 -38.46
CA ARG A 59 15.97 6.20 -39.04
C ARG A 59 16.75 7.00 -37.97
N ILE A 60 17.10 6.34 -36.88
CA ILE A 60 17.91 6.89 -35.79
C ILE A 60 19.39 6.89 -36.21
N GLN A 61 20.15 7.89 -35.76
CA GLN A 61 21.58 8.01 -36.03
C GLN A 61 22.35 6.75 -35.56
N SER A 62 23.31 6.30 -36.37
CA SER A 62 24.15 5.13 -36.04
C SER A 62 24.94 5.33 -34.74
N GLU A 63 24.87 4.33 -33.86
CA GLU A 63 25.61 4.24 -32.60
C GLU A 63 26.52 3.00 -32.60
N THR A 64 27.50 2.97 -31.71
CA THR A 64 28.44 1.84 -31.58
C THR A 64 28.01 0.90 -30.46
N PHE A 65 28.00 -0.41 -30.70
CA PHE A 65 27.61 -1.43 -29.72
C PHE A 65 28.78 -2.31 -29.31
N TYR A 66 28.92 -2.59 -28.02
CA TYR A 66 29.93 -3.47 -27.42
C TYR A 66 29.27 -4.73 -26.83
N PRO A 67 29.15 -5.81 -27.62
CA PRO A 67 28.61 -7.08 -27.15
C PRO A 67 29.62 -7.82 -26.26
N LEU A 68 29.27 -8.05 -24.99
CA LEU A 68 30.20 -8.61 -24.00
C LEU A 68 30.63 -10.06 -24.31
N ASP A 69 29.75 -10.85 -24.93
CA ASP A 69 30.06 -12.21 -25.39
C ASP A 69 31.15 -12.23 -26.46
N PHE A 70 31.07 -11.31 -27.43
CA PHE A 70 31.86 -11.35 -28.66
C PHE A 70 33.05 -10.39 -28.69
N ILE A 71 33.06 -9.34 -27.86
CA ILE A 71 34.14 -8.35 -27.84
C ILE A 71 35.48 -9.01 -27.47
N ASP A 72 36.52 -8.78 -28.27
CA ASP A 72 37.86 -9.28 -28.01
C ASP A 72 38.68 -8.21 -27.28
N ALA A 73 38.80 -8.36 -25.96
CA ALA A 73 39.50 -7.41 -25.11
C ALA A 73 40.94 -7.88 -24.86
N PRO A 74 41.95 -6.99 -24.97
CA PRO A 74 43.34 -7.36 -24.74
C PRO A 74 43.56 -7.80 -23.28
N THR A 75 44.43 -8.78 -23.06
CA THR A 75 44.82 -9.20 -21.70
C THR A 75 45.56 -8.07 -20.98
N LEU A 76 45.21 -7.87 -19.72
CA LEU A 76 45.85 -6.86 -18.87
C LEU A 76 47.29 -7.29 -18.57
N ASP A 77 48.27 -6.45 -18.85
CA ASP A 77 49.67 -6.70 -18.48
C ASP A 77 49.94 -6.15 -17.07
N GLU A 78 49.88 -7.04 -16.06
CA GLU A 78 50.01 -6.65 -14.66
C GLU A 78 51.39 -6.06 -14.34
N ARG A 79 52.42 -6.37 -15.12
CA ARG A 79 53.77 -5.81 -14.97
C ARG A 79 53.78 -4.29 -15.14
N LEU A 80 52.82 -3.74 -15.89
CA LEU A 80 52.69 -2.29 -16.07
C LEU A 80 52.30 -1.56 -14.77
N ARG A 81 51.79 -2.26 -13.76
CA ARG A 81 51.53 -1.68 -12.43
C ARG A 81 52.80 -1.52 -11.59
N GLU A 82 53.86 -2.23 -11.92
CA GLU A 82 55.13 -2.21 -11.17
C GLU A 82 56.03 -1.04 -11.60
N ILE A 83 55.71 -0.35 -12.70
CA ILE A 83 56.47 0.80 -13.18
C ILE A 83 56.27 1.98 -12.22
N ARG A 84 57.31 2.29 -11.44
CA ARG A 84 57.29 3.38 -10.44
C ARG A 84 57.90 4.68 -10.93
N ASP A 85 58.78 4.64 -11.94
CA ASP A 85 59.51 5.80 -12.45
C ASP A 85 59.49 5.83 -14.01
N PRO A 86 58.94 6.90 -14.64
CA PRO A 86 58.21 8.02 -14.02
C PRO A 86 56.91 7.55 -13.36
N LYS A 87 56.41 8.35 -12.41
CA LYS A 87 55.22 8.05 -11.61
C LYS A 87 53.99 7.86 -12.52
N SER A 88 53.63 6.62 -12.76
CA SER A 88 52.54 6.24 -13.66
C SER A 88 51.55 5.28 -13.00
N LYS A 89 50.33 5.23 -13.52
CA LYS A 89 49.29 4.27 -13.11
C LYS A 89 48.60 3.70 -14.34
N MET A 90 48.05 2.49 -14.25
CA MET A 90 47.18 2.01 -15.30
C MET A 90 45.86 2.79 -15.30
N LEU A 91 45.42 3.18 -16.50
CA LEU A 91 44.21 3.99 -16.64
C LEU A 91 42.95 3.23 -16.18
N ILE A 92 42.94 1.90 -16.32
CA ILE A 92 41.84 1.05 -15.83
C ILE A 92 41.67 1.14 -14.30
N ASP A 93 42.75 1.30 -13.55
CA ASP A 93 42.73 1.33 -12.08
C ASP A 93 42.25 2.68 -11.53
N VAL A 94 42.25 3.74 -12.37
CA VAL A 94 41.73 5.06 -12.01
C VAL A 94 40.27 5.28 -12.46
N ILE A 95 39.62 4.23 -12.96
CA ILE A 95 38.21 4.23 -13.36
C ILE A 95 37.44 3.28 -12.44
N LYS A 96 36.45 3.81 -11.72
CA LYS A 96 35.46 2.98 -11.01
C LYS A 96 34.37 2.59 -12.01
N PHE A 97 33.89 1.37 -11.91
CA PHE A 97 32.86 0.87 -12.81
C PHE A 97 31.95 -0.12 -12.09
N ASN A 98 30.66 -0.07 -12.42
CA ASN A 98 29.62 -0.93 -11.86
C ASN A 98 28.57 -1.14 -12.96
N PRO A 99 28.19 -2.39 -13.32
CA PRO A 99 28.51 -3.67 -12.69
C PRO A 99 29.78 -4.37 -13.22
N PRO A 100 30.37 -5.36 -12.50
CA PRO A 100 31.68 -5.94 -12.83
C PRO A 100 31.82 -6.50 -14.25
N GLN A 101 30.72 -6.92 -14.87
CA GLN A 101 30.68 -7.51 -16.21
C GLN A 101 31.13 -6.53 -17.31
N ILE A 102 31.01 -5.21 -17.08
CA ILE A 102 31.47 -4.20 -18.04
C ILE A 102 32.99 -4.06 -18.10
N LYS A 103 33.73 -4.73 -17.21
CA LYS A 103 35.20 -4.72 -17.18
C LYS A 103 35.79 -5.08 -18.54
N LYS A 104 35.19 -6.04 -19.26
CA LYS A 104 35.64 -6.47 -20.59
C LYS A 104 35.49 -5.36 -21.64
N ALA A 105 34.36 -4.66 -21.64
CA ALA A 105 34.12 -3.50 -22.52
C ALA A 105 35.03 -2.32 -22.18
N LEU A 106 35.28 -2.07 -20.89
CA LEU A 106 36.19 -1.03 -20.43
C LEU A 106 37.65 -1.32 -20.82
N LEU A 107 38.06 -2.60 -20.70
CA LEU A 107 39.38 -3.07 -21.10
C LEU A 107 39.59 -2.97 -22.62
N PHE A 108 38.55 -3.22 -23.42
CA PHE A 108 38.59 -2.97 -24.86
C PHE A 108 38.78 -1.49 -25.20
N ALA A 109 38.05 -0.60 -24.53
CA ALA A 109 38.12 0.85 -24.78
C ALA A 109 39.47 1.45 -24.35
N VAL A 110 39.95 1.09 -23.16
CA VAL A 110 41.13 1.69 -22.55
C VAL A 110 42.42 0.96 -22.96
N GLY A 111 42.38 -0.37 -22.92
CA GLY A 111 43.52 -1.26 -23.11
C GLY A 111 44.57 -1.12 -22.01
N ASN A 112 45.79 -1.58 -22.31
CA ASN A 112 46.98 -1.40 -21.48
C ASN A 112 47.53 0.03 -21.59
N CYS A 113 46.71 1.03 -21.23
CA CYS A 113 47.07 2.44 -21.25
C CYS A 113 47.56 2.90 -19.87
N LEU A 114 48.66 3.63 -19.84
CA LEU A 114 49.19 4.26 -18.63
C LEU A 114 48.81 5.75 -18.59
N VAL A 115 48.67 6.29 -17.38
CA VAL A 115 48.48 7.72 -17.12
C VAL A 115 49.66 8.29 -16.34
N CYS A 116 50.19 9.43 -16.80
CA CYS A 116 51.28 10.17 -16.16
C CYS A 116 50.86 11.61 -15.84
N GLU A 117 51.58 12.25 -14.91
CA GLU A 117 51.28 13.62 -14.49
C GLU A 117 51.73 14.66 -15.54
N SER A 118 52.97 14.53 -16.07
CA SER A 118 53.54 15.43 -17.10
C SER A 118 53.51 14.83 -18.51
N ASP A 119 53.49 15.69 -19.52
CA ASP A 119 53.64 15.32 -20.94
C ASP A 119 55.04 14.76 -21.24
N GLU A 120 56.07 15.28 -20.55
CA GLU A 120 57.46 14.81 -20.70
C GLU A 120 57.62 13.38 -20.16
N ASP A 121 57.08 13.13 -18.96
CA ASP A 121 57.03 11.80 -18.35
C ASP A 121 56.27 10.82 -19.24
N ALA A 122 55.12 11.26 -19.78
CA ALA A 122 54.30 10.45 -20.67
C ALA A 122 55.06 10.08 -21.95
N ARG A 123 55.82 11.03 -22.53
CA ARG A 123 56.65 10.79 -23.72
C ARG A 123 57.79 9.82 -23.43
N ASN A 124 58.51 10.03 -22.33
CA ASN A 124 59.62 9.17 -21.90
C ASN A 124 59.14 7.74 -21.64
N LEU A 125 57.99 7.59 -20.98
CA LEU A 125 57.42 6.27 -20.72
C LEU A 125 56.86 5.60 -21.99
N ALA A 126 56.33 6.37 -22.94
CA ALA A 126 55.78 5.82 -24.18
C ALA A 126 56.87 5.31 -25.14
N PHE A 127 58.00 6.02 -25.25
CA PHE A 127 59.01 5.78 -26.29
C PHE A 127 60.44 5.56 -25.79
N GLY A 128 60.76 5.83 -24.53
CA GLY A 128 62.12 5.77 -23.98
C GLY A 128 62.61 4.37 -23.61
N GLY A 129 61.71 3.42 -23.40
CA GLY A 129 62.05 2.03 -23.10
C GLY A 129 62.18 1.13 -24.33
N SER A 130 62.67 -0.10 -24.13
CA SER A 130 62.76 -1.12 -25.20
C SER A 130 61.40 -1.53 -25.77
N LYS A 131 60.31 -1.34 -25.01
CA LYS A 131 58.94 -1.59 -25.43
C LYS A 131 58.15 -0.28 -25.45
N ARG A 132 57.36 -0.09 -26.49
CA ARG A 132 56.46 1.07 -26.60
C ARG A 132 55.15 0.83 -25.85
N HIS A 133 54.74 1.83 -25.08
CA HIS A 133 53.52 1.79 -24.29
C HIS A 133 52.53 2.86 -24.78
N LYS A 134 51.22 2.60 -24.61
CA LYS A 134 50.19 3.61 -24.84
C LYS A 134 50.09 4.43 -23.56
N VAL A 135 50.39 5.73 -23.63
CA VAL A 135 50.47 6.59 -22.43
C VAL A 135 49.70 7.88 -22.68
N VAL A 136 48.97 8.34 -21.67
CA VAL A 136 48.25 9.61 -21.69
C VAL A 136 48.70 10.48 -20.52
N SER A 137 48.85 11.79 -20.74
CA SER A 137 49.11 12.75 -19.66
C SER A 137 47.81 13.25 -19.02
N LEU A 138 47.91 13.93 -17.87
CA LEU A 138 46.74 14.55 -17.23
C LEU A 138 46.10 15.66 -18.06
N ASP A 139 46.87 16.36 -18.91
CA ASP A 139 46.31 17.39 -19.81
C ASP A 139 45.61 16.78 -21.05
N GLY A 140 45.74 15.46 -21.25
CA GLY A 140 45.07 14.73 -22.32
C GLY A 140 45.88 14.61 -23.61
N THR A 141 47.21 14.75 -23.53
CA THR A 141 48.12 14.39 -24.62
C THR A 141 48.27 12.87 -24.65
N LEU A 142 47.89 12.24 -25.76
CA LEU A 142 47.94 10.79 -25.95
C LEU A 142 49.11 10.38 -26.85
N PHE A 143 49.95 9.49 -26.35
CA PHE A 143 51.04 8.84 -27.06
C PHE A 143 50.65 7.40 -27.38
N GLN A 144 50.53 7.07 -28.66
CA GLN A 144 50.20 5.71 -29.12
C GLN A 144 51.47 4.89 -29.39
N LYS A 145 51.36 3.56 -29.31
CA LYS A 145 52.46 2.63 -29.64
C LYS A 145 52.98 2.78 -31.08
N SER A 146 52.09 3.18 -31.99
CA SER A 146 52.39 3.49 -33.40
C SER A 146 53.29 4.71 -33.59
N GLY A 147 53.51 5.51 -32.55
CA GLY A 147 54.23 6.78 -32.64
C GLY A 147 53.33 8.00 -32.88
N LEU A 148 52.02 7.81 -33.05
CA LEU A 148 51.08 8.93 -33.16
C LEU A 148 50.95 9.66 -31.82
N ILE A 149 51.04 10.98 -31.88
CA ILE A 149 50.83 11.89 -30.76
C ILE A 149 49.56 12.69 -31.04
N SER A 150 48.63 12.71 -30.09
CA SER A 150 47.34 13.37 -30.24
C SER A 150 47.07 14.28 -29.03
N GLY A 151 47.15 15.59 -29.24
CA GLY A 151 46.82 16.63 -28.24
C GLY A 151 45.45 17.29 -28.46
N GLY A 152 45.21 18.41 -27.79
CA GLY A 152 44.02 19.26 -27.95
C GLY A 152 43.13 19.30 -26.70
N SER A 153 43.46 20.18 -25.75
CA SER A 153 42.80 20.23 -24.44
C SER A 153 41.44 20.96 -24.45
N PHE A 154 41.19 21.87 -25.40
CA PHE A 154 39.94 22.66 -25.43
C PHE A 154 38.67 21.82 -25.69
N GLU A 155 38.61 21.09 -26.80
CA GLU A 155 37.47 20.20 -27.12
C GLU A 155 37.33 19.07 -26.08
N LEU A 156 38.47 18.60 -25.57
CA LEU A 156 38.51 17.55 -24.57
C LEU A 156 37.90 18.00 -23.24
N ARG A 157 38.16 19.24 -22.82
CA ARG A 157 37.55 19.85 -21.63
C ARG A 157 36.03 19.94 -21.76
N GLN A 158 35.50 20.27 -22.95
CA GLN A 158 34.05 20.26 -23.18
C GLN A 158 33.46 18.86 -23.04
N LYS A 159 34.10 17.83 -23.61
CA LYS A 159 33.65 16.44 -23.48
C LYS A 159 33.76 15.93 -22.04
N ALA A 160 34.80 16.34 -21.30
CA ALA A 160 35.01 15.95 -19.91
C ALA A 160 33.95 16.54 -18.96
N LYS A 161 33.33 17.69 -19.29
CA LYS A 161 32.21 18.25 -18.50
C LYS A 161 31.01 17.29 -18.39
N ARG A 162 30.84 16.36 -19.34
CA ARG A 162 29.79 15.32 -19.29
C ARG A 162 29.91 14.44 -18.04
N TRP A 163 31.12 14.24 -17.52
CA TRP A 163 31.32 13.53 -16.24
C TRP A 163 30.72 14.30 -15.06
N ASP A 164 30.91 15.63 -15.03
CA ASP A 164 30.37 16.51 -13.99
C ASP A 164 28.83 16.62 -14.11
N GLU A 165 28.30 16.69 -15.34
CA GLU A 165 26.85 16.69 -15.61
C GLU A 165 26.19 15.39 -15.14
N LYS A 166 26.81 14.23 -15.42
CA LYS A 166 26.33 12.93 -14.93
C LYS A 166 26.26 12.89 -13.41
N GLN A 167 27.31 13.35 -12.72
CA GLN A 167 27.33 13.41 -11.26
C GLN A 167 26.24 14.35 -10.74
N MET A 168 26.08 15.52 -11.35
CA MET A 168 25.04 16.48 -10.99
C MET A 168 23.63 15.91 -11.17
N GLU A 169 23.37 15.20 -12.26
CA GLU A 169 22.10 14.52 -12.51
C GLU A 169 21.82 13.44 -11.46
N SER A 170 22.83 12.64 -11.10
CA SER A 170 22.68 11.63 -10.04
C SER A 170 22.37 12.26 -8.67
N LEU A 171 23.00 13.40 -8.35
CA LEU A 171 22.76 14.14 -7.13
C LEU A 171 21.37 14.80 -7.13
N ARG A 172 20.91 15.31 -8.27
CA ARG A 172 19.54 15.83 -8.45
C ARG A 172 18.50 14.75 -8.19
N ARG A 173 18.64 13.58 -8.82
CA ARG A 173 17.76 12.43 -8.58
C ARG A 173 17.75 12.01 -7.12
N ARG A 174 18.92 11.98 -6.48
CA ARG A 174 19.03 11.66 -5.05
C ARG A 174 18.36 12.72 -4.18
N LYS A 175 18.53 14.01 -4.48
CA LYS A 175 17.83 15.11 -3.80
C LYS A 175 16.32 14.92 -3.94
N ASP A 176 15.83 14.71 -5.15
CA ASP A 176 14.39 14.57 -5.41
C ASP A 176 13.81 13.38 -4.65
N HIS A 177 14.50 12.24 -4.66
CA HIS A 177 14.13 11.06 -3.87
C HIS A 177 14.08 11.34 -2.36
N LEU A 178 15.11 11.99 -1.81
CA LEU A 178 15.14 12.36 -0.38
C LEU A 178 14.06 13.39 -0.03
N THR A 179 13.76 14.33 -0.92
CA THR A 179 12.67 15.29 -0.70
C THR A 179 11.31 14.63 -0.70
N GLU A 180 11.10 13.59 -1.52
CA GLU A 180 9.84 12.85 -1.53
C GLU A 180 9.69 12.04 -0.23
N GLN A 181 10.74 11.36 0.21
CA GLN A 181 10.76 10.69 1.52
C GLN A 181 10.48 11.65 2.68
N LEU A 182 11.02 12.87 2.63
CA LEU A 182 10.74 13.90 3.63
C LEU A 182 9.26 14.30 3.64
N LYS A 183 8.64 14.48 2.47
CA LYS A 183 7.20 14.78 2.37
C LYS A 183 6.36 13.66 2.97
N GLU A 184 6.70 12.41 2.71
CA GLU A 184 6.00 11.25 3.30
C GLU A 184 6.14 11.23 4.82
N GLN A 185 7.33 11.46 5.36
CA GLN A 185 7.56 11.54 6.80
C GLN A 185 6.77 12.69 7.45
N ILE A 186 6.67 13.85 6.80
CA ILE A 186 5.85 14.97 7.29
C ILE A 186 4.36 14.57 7.32
N LYS A 187 3.86 13.85 6.31
CA LYS A 187 2.47 13.35 6.30
C LYS A 187 2.20 12.39 7.47
N ILE A 188 3.15 11.50 7.78
CA ILE A 188 3.06 10.59 8.92
C ILE A 188 3.06 11.38 10.23
N LYS A 189 3.98 12.32 10.40
CA LYS A 189 4.11 13.13 11.61
C LYS A 189 2.87 13.98 11.90
N ARG A 190 2.15 14.44 10.86
CA ARG A 190 0.86 15.15 11.02
C ARG A 190 -0.24 14.29 11.66
N LYS A 191 -0.17 12.97 11.55
CA LYS A 191 -1.13 12.03 12.18
C LYS A 191 -0.74 11.63 13.59
N GLU A 192 0.46 11.98 14.04
CA GLU A 192 0.96 11.69 15.38
C GLU A 192 0.12 12.29 16.53
N PRO A 193 -0.39 13.53 16.46
CA PRO A 193 -1.28 14.06 17.49
C PRO A 193 -2.62 13.30 17.56
N GLU A 194 -3.24 13.00 16.42
CA GLU A 194 -4.48 12.19 16.38
C GLU A 194 -4.27 10.80 16.99
N LEU A 195 -3.12 10.18 16.73
CA LEU A 195 -2.74 8.91 17.37
C LEU A 195 -2.50 9.07 18.89
N GLY A 196 -1.96 10.22 19.32
CA GLY A 196 -1.80 10.57 20.72
C GLY A 196 -3.14 10.65 21.45
N ASP A 197 -4.10 11.38 20.87
CA ASP A 197 -5.45 11.54 21.40
C ASP A 197 -6.19 10.20 21.44
N LEU A 198 -6.10 9.40 20.37
CA LEU A 198 -6.71 8.08 20.31
C LEU A 198 -6.12 7.12 21.36
N ARG A 199 -4.80 7.18 21.60
CA ARG A 199 -4.14 6.41 22.67
C ARG A 199 -4.57 6.85 24.06
N ALA A 200 -4.75 8.16 24.29
CA ALA A 200 -5.26 8.68 25.55
C ALA A 200 -6.70 8.19 25.80
N ASN A 201 -7.55 8.24 24.77
CA ASN A 201 -8.92 7.73 24.81
C ASN A 201 -8.97 6.22 25.07
N LEU A 202 -8.13 5.43 24.41
CA LEU A 202 -8.01 3.99 24.65
C LEU A 202 -7.64 3.69 26.10
N LYS A 203 -6.61 4.35 26.64
CA LYS A 203 -6.23 4.20 28.05
C LYS A 203 -7.38 4.59 28.98
N GLY A 204 -8.09 5.68 28.69
CA GLY A 204 -9.26 6.11 29.46
C GLY A 204 -10.38 5.06 29.47
N LEU A 205 -10.68 4.47 28.32
CA LEU A 205 -11.66 3.39 28.18
C LEU A 205 -11.21 2.10 28.89
N GLU A 206 -9.94 1.74 28.80
CA GLU A 206 -9.36 0.59 29.52
C GLU A 206 -9.49 0.74 31.04
N TYR A 207 -9.20 1.93 31.57
CA TYR A 207 -9.39 2.21 33.00
C TYR A 207 -10.85 2.11 33.42
N ARG A 208 -11.78 2.67 32.62
CA ARG A 208 -13.23 2.58 32.89
C ARG A 208 -13.71 1.13 32.85
N LEU A 209 -13.26 0.34 31.88
CA LEU A 209 -13.60 -1.07 31.75
C LEU A 209 -13.09 -1.86 32.97
N LYS A 210 -11.84 -1.63 33.38
CA LYS A 210 -11.25 -2.27 34.55
C LYS A 210 -12.05 -1.95 35.83
N TYR A 211 -12.39 -0.68 36.03
CA TYR A 211 -13.19 -0.25 37.19
C TYR A 211 -14.60 -0.83 37.17
N SER A 212 -15.26 -0.83 36.01
CA SER A 212 -16.59 -1.43 35.85
C SER A 212 -16.59 -2.94 36.15
N LYS A 213 -15.58 -3.68 35.66
CA LYS A 213 -15.42 -5.11 35.96
C LYS A 213 -15.22 -5.36 37.45
N GLN A 214 -14.33 -4.58 38.11
CA GLN A 214 -14.13 -4.71 39.54
C GLN A 214 -15.39 -4.43 40.37
N ASN A 215 -16.20 -3.45 39.95
CA ASN A 215 -17.46 -3.16 40.63
C ASN A 215 -18.51 -4.27 40.40
N GLN A 216 -18.57 -4.81 39.19
CA GLN A 216 -19.43 -5.94 38.87
C GLN A 216 -19.04 -7.18 39.69
N ASP A 217 -17.75 -7.54 39.72
CA ASP A 217 -17.25 -8.68 40.49
C ASP A 217 -17.57 -8.55 41.99
N LYS A 218 -17.48 -7.33 42.54
CA LYS A 218 -17.87 -7.06 43.94
C LYS A 218 -19.38 -7.21 44.14
N ALA A 219 -20.18 -6.62 43.27
CA ALA A 219 -21.65 -6.70 43.37
C ALA A 219 -22.14 -8.15 43.25
N GLU A 220 -21.55 -8.94 42.33
CA GLU A 220 -21.84 -10.36 42.18
C GLU A 220 -21.47 -11.15 43.44
N ARG A 221 -20.27 -10.92 44.02
CA ARG A 221 -19.88 -11.56 45.29
C ARG A 221 -20.80 -11.21 46.44
N ASP A 222 -21.16 -9.94 46.60
CA ASP A 222 -22.05 -9.49 47.66
C ASP A 222 -23.45 -10.11 47.50
N GLN A 223 -23.94 -10.26 46.26
CA GLN A 223 -25.22 -10.89 45.98
C GLN A 223 -25.18 -12.40 46.25
N ILE A 224 -24.11 -13.09 45.87
CA ILE A 224 -23.91 -14.51 46.18
C ILE A 224 -23.91 -14.72 47.69
N LEU A 225 -23.17 -13.91 48.46
CA LEU A 225 -23.13 -14.00 49.91
C LEU A 225 -24.50 -13.77 50.58
N LYS A 226 -25.34 -12.88 50.02
CA LYS A 226 -26.71 -12.68 50.49
C LYS A 226 -27.59 -13.91 50.22
N LEU A 227 -27.56 -14.41 48.99
CA LEU A 227 -28.32 -15.59 48.59
C LEU A 227 -27.91 -16.84 49.37
N GLU A 228 -26.62 -17.02 49.65
CA GLU A 228 -26.12 -18.10 50.49
C GLU A 228 -26.69 -18.02 51.91
N LYS A 229 -26.72 -16.83 52.52
CA LYS A 229 -27.33 -16.63 53.85
C LYS A 229 -28.83 -16.90 53.85
N GLU A 230 -29.55 -16.43 52.83
CA GLU A 230 -30.99 -16.70 52.68
C GLU A 230 -31.25 -18.19 52.51
N LEU A 231 -30.44 -18.89 51.73
CA LEU A 231 -30.53 -20.33 51.49
C LEU A 231 -30.22 -21.12 52.76
N GLU A 232 -29.21 -20.72 53.53
CA GLU A 232 -28.89 -21.28 54.84
C GLU A 232 -30.05 -21.12 55.82
N GLN A 233 -30.66 -19.93 55.85
CA GLN A 233 -31.81 -19.64 56.71
C GLN A 233 -33.03 -20.47 56.32
N THR A 234 -33.35 -20.51 55.02
CA THR A 234 -34.48 -21.31 54.50
C THR A 234 -34.28 -22.79 54.78
N LYS A 235 -33.05 -23.30 54.65
CA LYS A 235 -32.72 -24.68 55.02
C LYS A 235 -32.96 -24.95 56.50
N ARG A 236 -32.56 -24.05 57.40
CA ARG A 236 -32.81 -24.19 58.85
C ARG A 236 -34.30 -24.18 59.17
N GLU A 237 -35.06 -23.29 58.52
CA GLU A 237 -36.52 -23.23 58.66
C GLU A 237 -37.16 -24.54 58.19
N ASN A 238 -36.72 -25.08 57.05
CA ASN A 238 -37.23 -26.34 56.50
C ASN A 238 -36.98 -27.54 57.44
N VAL A 239 -35.78 -27.65 58.01
CA VAL A 239 -35.46 -28.68 59.03
C VAL A 239 -36.35 -28.52 60.27
N GLY A 240 -36.73 -27.28 60.63
CA GLY A 240 -37.66 -27.00 61.73
C GLY A 240 -39.11 -27.40 61.44
N HIS A 241 -39.50 -27.56 60.17
CA HIS A 241 -40.84 -28.01 59.78
C HIS A 241 -41.02 -29.53 59.88
N ASP A 242 -39.97 -30.33 59.64
CA ASP A 242 -40.02 -31.80 59.75
C ASP A 242 -40.58 -32.33 61.09
N PRO A 243 -40.13 -31.87 62.28
CA PRO A 243 -40.69 -32.33 63.54
C PRO A 243 -42.14 -31.87 63.74
N LYS A 244 -42.53 -30.69 63.22
CA LYS A 244 -43.92 -30.22 63.29
C LYS A 244 -44.83 -31.08 62.40
N ILE A 245 -44.36 -31.47 61.21
CA ILE A 245 -45.10 -32.38 60.32
C ILE A 245 -45.29 -33.72 61.00
N LYS A 246 -44.25 -34.27 61.66
CA LYS A 246 -44.36 -35.52 62.42
C LYS A 246 -45.38 -35.42 63.56
N ASP A 247 -45.30 -34.40 64.40
CA ASP A 247 -46.25 -34.18 65.51
C ASP A 247 -47.70 -34.07 65.01
N ILE A 248 -47.94 -33.30 63.94
CA ILE A 248 -49.27 -33.16 63.35
C ILE A 248 -49.74 -34.49 62.76
N THR A 249 -48.85 -35.25 62.12
CA THR A 249 -49.19 -36.56 61.54
C THR A 249 -49.59 -37.56 62.63
N ASP A 250 -48.85 -37.60 63.73
CA ASP A 250 -49.14 -38.46 64.88
C ASP A 250 -50.48 -38.07 65.53
N ARG A 251 -50.76 -36.77 65.67
CA ARG A 251 -52.04 -36.25 66.16
C ARG A 251 -53.19 -36.60 65.22
N ILE A 252 -52.99 -36.52 63.90
CA ILE A 252 -53.99 -36.93 62.90
C ILE A 252 -54.27 -38.43 63.03
N GLN A 253 -53.24 -39.26 63.19
CA GLN A 253 -53.41 -40.70 63.38
C GLN A 253 -54.19 -41.01 64.66
N GLN A 254 -53.84 -40.40 65.80
CA GLN A 254 -54.59 -40.56 67.05
C GLN A 254 -56.06 -40.16 66.89
N ARG A 255 -56.33 -38.98 66.33
CA ARG A 255 -57.70 -38.52 66.06
C ARG A 255 -58.43 -39.43 65.08
N SER A 256 -57.75 -40.02 64.09
CA SER A 256 -58.38 -40.94 63.15
C SER A 256 -58.86 -42.23 63.84
N ILE A 257 -58.11 -42.70 64.84
CA ILE A 257 -58.48 -43.86 65.65
C ILE A 257 -59.67 -43.50 66.54
N GLU A 258 -59.64 -42.34 67.21
CA GLU A 258 -60.76 -41.85 68.02
C GLU A 258 -62.03 -41.68 67.18
N ILE A 259 -61.94 -41.04 66.01
CA ILE A 259 -63.06 -40.89 65.08
C ILE A 259 -63.58 -42.26 64.65
N LYS A 260 -62.71 -43.25 64.39
CA LYS A 260 -63.15 -44.60 64.03
C LYS A 260 -63.92 -45.27 65.16
N ASN A 261 -63.47 -45.12 66.40
CA ASN A 261 -64.16 -45.67 67.57
C ASN A 261 -65.50 -44.96 67.81
N ILE A 262 -65.52 -43.63 67.80
CA ILE A 262 -66.74 -42.83 67.95
C ILE A 262 -67.72 -43.13 66.82
N LYS A 263 -67.26 -43.29 65.57
CA LYS A 263 -68.11 -43.71 64.45
C LYS A 263 -68.67 -45.11 64.69
N GLN A 264 -67.87 -46.06 65.17
CA GLN A 264 -68.39 -47.39 65.50
C GLN A 264 -69.45 -47.35 66.60
N ASP A 265 -69.29 -46.49 67.60
CA ASP A 265 -70.26 -46.34 68.69
C ASP A 265 -71.51 -45.57 68.25
N SER A 266 -71.35 -44.47 67.49
CA SER A 266 -72.46 -43.77 66.81
C SER A 266 -73.23 -44.73 65.93
N ASN A 267 -72.52 -45.56 65.17
CA ASN A 267 -73.14 -46.53 64.29
C ASN A 267 -74.01 -47.54 65.06
N LYS A 268 -73.52 -48.05 66.20
CA LYS A 268 -74.31 -48.96 67.05
C LYS A 268 -75.55 -48.26 67.63
N ILE A 269 -75.43 -46.98 67.99
CA ILE A 269 -76.54 -46.20 68.54
C ILE A 269 -77.57 -45.90 67.44
N GLU A 270 -77.13 -45.46 66.26
CA GLU A 270 -77.99 -45.23 65.08
C GLU A 270 -78.75 -46.49 64.69
N ASP A 271 -78.05 -47.64 64.62
CA ASP A 271 -78.67 -48.93 64.28
C ASP A 271 -79.69 -49.38 65.36
N GLN A 272 -79.57 -48.89 66.61
CA GLN A 272 -80.55 -49.12 67.68
C GLN A 272 -81.74 -48.15 67.63
N VAL A 273 -81.48 -46.86 67.43
CA VAL A 273 -82.50 -45.80 67.45
C VAL A 273 -83.39 -45.85 66.21
N PHE A 274 -82.81 -46.13 65.05
CA PHE A 274 -83.54 -46.17 63.77
C PHE A 274 -83.97 -47.59 63.38
N LYS A 275 -83.87 -48.57 64.29
CA LYS A 275 -84.24 -49.97 64.02
C LYS A 275 -85.69 -50.11 63.55
N ASP A 276 -86.60 -49.40 64.20
CA ASP A 276 -88.03 -49.42 63.90
C ASP A 276 -88.33 -48.70 62.56
N PHE A 277 -87.64 -47.58 62.30
CA PHE A 277 -87.74 -46.80 61.06
C PHE A 277 -87.15 -47.54 59.83
N CYS A 278 -86.03 -48.24 60.01
CA CYS A 278 -85.39 -49.05 58.97
C CYS A 278 -86.23 -50.27 58.57
N GLN A 279 -86.95 -50.87 59.53
CA GLN A 279 -87.91 -51.94 59.25
C GLN A 279 -89.14 -51.47 58.46
N GLU A 280 -89.54 -50.21 58.64
CA GLU A 280 -90.70 -49.62 57.95
C GLU A 280 -90.40 -49.24 56.48
N ILE A 281 -89.16 -48.82 56.18
CA ILE A 281 -88.72 -48.37 54.84
C ILE A 281 -88.00 -49.49 54.05
N GLY A 282 -87.67 -50.61 54.69
CA GLY A 282 -87.07 -51.79 54.03
C GLY A 282 -85.60 -51.60 53.66
N VAL A 283 -84.81 -50.97 54.53
CA VAL A 283 -83.37 -50.74 54.34
C VAL A 283 -82.60 -51.28 55.55
N ASP A 284 -81.47 -51.96 55.33
CA ASP A 284 -80.76 -52.69 56.40
C ASP A 284 -80.22 -51.77 57.51
N ASN A 285 -79.83 -50.53 57.19
CA ASN A 285 -79.40 -49.50 58.13
C ASN A 285 -79.69 -48.09 57.55
N ILE A 286 -79.86 -47.09 58.41
CA ILE A 286 -80.19 -45.71 58.01
C ILE A 286 -79.14 -45.06 57.09
N ARG A 287 -77.90 -45.57 57.12
CA ARG A 287 -76.80 -45.13 56.25
C ARG A 287 -77.09 -45.32 54.76
N ILE A 288 -77.81 -46.38 54.38
CA ILE A 288 -78.16 -46.65 52.98
C ILE A 288 -79.20 -45.64 52.47
N TYR A 289 -80.05 -45.15 53.38
CA TYR A 289 -81.01 -44.08 53.09
C TYR A 289 -80.31 -42.72 52.98
N GLU A 290 -79.40 -42.40 53.90
CA GLU A 290 -78.59 -41.19 53.86
C GLU A 290 -77.66 -41.14 52.63
N GLU A 291 -76.99 -42.24 52.25
CA GLU A 291 -76.12 -42.29 51.07
C GLU A 291 -76.88 -41.97 49.78
N ARG A 292 -78.16 -42.36 49.68
CA ARG A 292 -78.98 -42.13 48.48
C ARG A 292 -79.43 -40.68 48.35
N GLU A 293 -79.87 -40.05 49.44
CA GLU A 293 -80.40 -38.68 49.42
C GLU A 293 -79.30 -37.60 49.63
N LEU A 294 -78.25 -37.85 50.44
CA LEU A 294 -77.13 -36.90 50.59
C LEU A 294 -76.22 -36.85 49.37
N ALA A 295 -76.07 -37.94 48.59
CA ALA A 295 -75.25 -37.92 47.38
C ALA A 295 -75.77 -36.89 46.36
N GLY A 296 -77.10 -36.77 46.21
CA GLY A 296 -77.71 -35.76 45.33
C GLY A 296 -77.44 -34.31 45.78
N GLN A 297 -77.47 -34.04 47.08
CA GLN A 297 -77.13 -32.71 47.62
C GLN A 297 -75.62 -32.42 47.55
N GLN A 298 -74.76 -33.42 47.72
CA GLN A 298 -73.31 -33.23 47.62
C GLN A 298 -72.86 -32.98 46.17
N GLU A 299 -73.48 -33.64 45.18
CA GLU A 299 -73.18 -33.43 43.76
C GLU A 299 -73.50 -31.98 43.34
N THR A 300 -74.68 -31.48 43.74
CA THR A 300 -75.09 -30.10 43.43
C THR A 300 -74.20 -29.05 44.09
N VAL A 301 -73.72 -29.28 45.31
CA VAL A 301 -72.73 -28.40 45.96
C VAL A 301 -71.37 -28.45 45.25
N ARG A 302 -70.94 -29.63 44.80
CA ARG A 302 -69.66 -29.84 44.11
C ARG A 302 -69.63 -29.12 42.76
N GLU A 303 -70.71 -29.22 41.98
CA GLU A 303 -70.87 -28.48 40.73
C GLU A 303 -70.87 -26.96 40.96
N ARG A 304 -71.57 -26.49 42.00
CA ARG A 304 -71.62 -25.06 42.36
C ARG A 304 -70.24 -24.50 42.74
N MET A 305 -69.42 -25.29 43.42
CA MET A 305 -68.03 -24.93 43.76
C MET A 305 -67.15 -24.87 42.50
N ALA A 306 -67.28 -25.83 41.59
CA ALA A 306 -66.54 -25.82 40.32
C ALA A 306 -66.88 -24.61 39.43
N PHE A 307 -68.14 -24.18 39.41
CA PHE A 307 -68.53 -22.94 38.71
C PHE A 307 -67.94 -21.69 39.38
N LYS A 308 -67.87 -21.66 40.72
CA LYS A 308 -67.29 -20.54 41.47
C LYS A 308 -65.77 -20.42 41.30
N GLU A 309 -65.07 -21.54 41.16
CA GLU A 309 -63.65 -21.58 40.78
C GLU A 309 -63.42 -21.03 39.37
N LYS A 310 -64.28 -21.39 38.41
CA LYS A 310 -64.21 -20.83 37.05
C LYS A 310 -64.47 -19.32 37.04
N GLU A 311 -65.45 -18.87 37.81
CA GLU A 311 -65.78 -17.44 37.94
C GLU A 311 -64.62 -16.63 38.54
N THR A 312 -64.00 -17.14 39.61
CA THR A 312 -62.86 -16.49 40.26
C THR A 312 -61.65 -16.42 39.33
N ARG A 313 -61.35 -17.48 38.58
CA ARG A 313 -60.28 -17.50 37.57
C ARG A 313 -60.51 -16.48 36.45
N LEU A 314 -61.73 -16.41 35.92
CA LEU A 314 -62.08 -15.43 34.89
C LEU A 314 -61.98 -13.99 35.42
N LYS A 315 -62.38 -13.75 36.67
CA LYS A 315 -62.21 -12.44 37.33
C LYS A 315 -60.74 -12.07 37.49
N THR A 316 -59.88 -12.98 37.94
CA THR A 316 -58.44 -12.69 38.07
C THR A 316 -57.78 -12.40 36.72
N GLN A 317 -58.18 -13.14 35.67
CA GLN A 317 -57.66 -12.92 34.32
C GLN A 317 -58.13 -11.58 33.73
N LEU A 318 -59.38 -11.20 33.99
CA LEU A 318 -59.93 -9.89 33.60
C LEU A 318 -59.22 -8.75 34.34
N ASP A 319 -58.97 -8.90 35.63
CA ASP A 319 -58.27 -7.89 36.44
C ASP A 319 -56.80 -7.75 36.01
N PHE A 320 -56.14 -8.86 35.64
CA PHE A 320 -54.80 -8.83 35.07
C PHE A 320 -54.75 -8.05 33.75
N GLU A 321 -55.66 -8.33 32.80
CA GLU A 321 -55.72 -7.60 31.53
C GLU A 321 -56.12 -6.13 31.70
N LYS A 322 -56.98 -5.79 32.67
CA LYS A 322 -57.29 -4.40 33.03
C LYS A 322 -56.13 -3.67 33.70
N SER A 323 -55.31 -4.38 34.47
CA SER A 323 -54.12 -3.82 35.14
C SER A 323 -52.93 -3.64 34.18
N ARG A 324 -52.98 -4.25 32.99
CA ARG A 324 -51.98 -4.08 31.93
C ARG A 324 -52.10 -2.68 31.33
N ASP A 325 -51.19 -1.80 31.73
CA ASP A 325 -51.06 -0.44 31.20
C ASP A 325 -50.44 -0.44 29.79
N THR A 326 -51.16 -1.04 28.84
CA THR A 326 -50.80 -1.09 27.41
C THR A 326 -50.84 0.29 26.76
N LEU A 327 -51.65 1.21 27.30
CA LEU A 327 -51.84 2.55 26.79
C LEU A 327 -50.57 3.42 26.94
N LYS A 328 -49.85 3.33 28.08
CA LYS A 328 -48.57 4.05 28.24
C LYS A 328 -47.50 3.57 27.26
N SER A 329 -47.43 2.27 27.00
CA SER A 329 -46.47 1.71 26.04
C SER A 329 -46.81 2.16 24.62
N TYR A 330 -48.09 2.12 24.25
CA TYR A 330 -48.57 2.62 22.96
C TYR A 330 -48.24 4.10 22.74
N ASN A 331 -48.54 4.97 23.73
CA ASN A 331 -48.28 6.41 23.62
C ASN A 331 -46.79 6.73 23.50
N LYS A 332 -45.92 5.96 24.15
CA LYS A 332 -44.46 6.09 23.99
C LYS A 332 -44.04 5.77 22.56
N TRP A 333 -44.53 4.65 22.02
CA TRP A 333 -44.20 4.21 20.67
C TRP A 333 -44.74 5.17 19.61
N GLU A 334 -45.94 5.73 19.81
CA GLU A 334 -46.52 6.73 18.92
C GLU A 334 -45.68 8.03 18.92
N LYS A 335 -45.14 8.41 20.07
CA LYS A 335 -44.24 9.58 20.18
C LYS A 335 -42.91 9.33 19.46
N ASP A 336 -42.29 8.17 19.71
CA ASP A 336 -41.04 7.76 19.06
C ASP A 336 -41.21 7.67 17.54
N LEU A 337 -42.36 7.17 17.05
CA LEU A 337 -42.70 7.11 15.63
C LEU A 337 -42.77 8.51 15.00
N LYS A 338 -43.43 9.47 15.67
CA LYS A 338 -43.51 10.87 15.20
C LYS A 338 -42.16 11.58 15.20
N GLU A 339 -41.28 11.28 16.15
CA GLU A 339 -39.92 11.83 16.19
C GLU A 339 -39.07 11.25 15.03
N ASN A 340 -39.12 9.94 14.82
CA ASN A 340 -38.44 9.28 13.71
C ASN A 340 -38.93 9.74 12.33
N GLU A 341 -40.24 9.94 12.14
CA GLU A 341 -40.80 10.49 10.90
C GLU A 341 -40.26 11.89 10.60
N LYS A 342 -40.11 12.75 11.62
CA LYS A 342 -39.55 14.10 11.45
C LYS A 342 -38.07 14.05 11.08
N GLU A 343 -37.30 13.15 11.68
CA GLU A 343 -35.88 12.96 11.33
C GLU A 343 -35.72 12.44 9.91
N LEU A 344 -36.56 11.49 9.49
CA LEU A 344 -36.54 10.92 8.14
C LEU A 344 -36.80 12.00 7.08
N VAL A 345 -37.75 12.91 7.33
CA VAL A 345 -38.02 14.05 6.43
C VAL A 345 -36.82 15.02 6.35
N LYS A 346 -36.10 15.26 7.46
CA LYS A 346 -34.90 16.10 7.44
C LYS A 346 -33.77 15.44 6.64
N LEU A 347 -33.51 14.16 6.89
CA LEU A 347 -32.48 13.40 6.20
C LEU A 347 -32.74 13.33 4.69
N LYS A 348 -34.00 13.15 4.27
CA LYS A 348 -34.36 13.20 2.84
C LYS A 348 -34.05 14.55 2.19
N LYS A 349 -34.33 15.67 2.87
CA LYS A 349 -34.00 16.99 2.34
C LYS A 349 -32.49 17.20 2.21
N GLU A 350 -31.71 16.70 3.17
CA GLU A 350 -30.25 16.74 3.10
C GLU A 350 -29.73 15.87 1.95
N GLU A 351 -30.27 14.67 1.77
CA GLU A 351 -29.96 13.77 0.65
C GLU A 351 -30.23 14.46 -0.71
N ASP A 352 -31.41 15.05 -0.89
CA ASP A 352 -31.76 15.77 -2.12
C ASP A 352 -30.78 16.92 -2.42
N SER A 353 -30.42 17.71 -1.38
CA SER A 353 -29.47 18.83 -1.54
C SER A 353 -28.05 18.38 -1.90
N LEU A 354 -27.61 17.24 -1.36
CA LEU A 354 -26.33 16.64 -1.69
C LEU A 354 -26.34 16.09 -3.11
N GLN A 355 -27.46 15.50 -3.54
CA GLN A 355 -27.61 14.96 -4.88
C GLN A 355 -27.61 16.05 -5.96
N GLU A 356 -28.24 17.19 -5.69
CA GLU A 356 -28.11 18.39 -6.53
C GLU A 356 -26.65 18.86 -6.62
N SER A 357 -25.95 18.94 -5.49
CA SER A 357 -24.54 19.36 -5.44
C SER A 357 -23.62 18.41 -6.21
N ILE A 358 -23.86 17.10 -6.13
CA ILE A 358 -23.14 16.08 -6.90
C ILE A 358 -23.35 16.29 -8.40
N SER A 359 -24.60 16.50 -8.82
CA SER A 359 -24.92 16.71 -10.24
C SER A 359 -24.24 17.96 -10.83
N GLU A 360 -24.10 19.02 -10.03
CA GLU A 360 -23.41 20.25 -10.41
C GLU A 360 -21.90 20.00 -10.57
N ILE A 361 -21.29 19.28 -9.63
CA ILE A 361 -19.87 18.90 -9.68
C ILE A 361 -19.59 17.98 -10.89
N GLU A 362 -20.47 17.03 -11.19
CA GLU A 362 -20.34 16.15 -12.35
C GLU A 362 -20.36 16.94 -13.67
N LYS A 363 -21.25 17.92 -13.81
CA LYS A 363 -21.26 18.83 -14.97
C LYS A 363 -19.96 19.64 -15.08
N GLN A 364 -19.45 20.13 -13.96
CA GLN A 364 -18.17 20.87 -13.96
C GLN A 364 -17.00 19.97 -14.38
N ILE A 365 -16.95 18.73 -13.89
CA ILE A 365 -15.94 17.74 -14.29
C ILE A 365 -16.00 17.48 -15.80
N GLU A 366 -17.20 17.29 -16.36
CA GLU A 366 -17.36 17.03 -17.79
C GLU A 366 -16.94 18.23 -18.64
N SER A 367 -17.28 19.46 -18.22
CA SER A 367 -16.82 20.69 -18.86
C SER A 367 -15.29 20.84 -18.84
N LYS A 368 -14.63 20.40 -17.76
CA LYS A 368 -13.17 20.47 -17.64
C LYS A 368 -12.48 19.39 -18.46
N LYS A 369 -13.07 18.20 -18.58
CA LYS A 369 -12.56 17.14 -19.46
C LYS A 369 -12.58 17.57 -20.93
N SER A 370 -13.68 18.16 -21.41
CA SER A 370 -13.75 18.65 -22.79
C SER A 370 -12.75 19.78 -23.07
N GLN A 371 -12.51 20.68 -22.10
CA GLN A 371 -11.44 21.68 -22.20
C GLN A 371 -10.06 21.06 -22.31
N ILE A 372 -9.77 20.01 -21.53
CA ILE A 372 -8.49 19.28 -21.58
C ILE A 372 -8.31 18.59 -22.94
N GLU A 373 -9.35 17.97 -23.48
CA GLU A 373 -9.29 17.34 -24.80
C GLU A 373 -9.05 18.37 -25.91
N GLY A 374 -9.72 19.53 -25.84
CA GLY A 374 -9.48 20.63 -26.78
C GLY A 374 -8.03 21.13 -26.74
N ILE A 375 -7.47 21.35 -25.55
CA ILE A 375 -6.07 21.78 -25.38
C ILE A 375 -5.10 20.69 -25.88
N LYS A 376 -5.39 19.41 -25.63
CA LYS A 376 -4.56 18.31 -26.14
C LYS A 376 -4.55 18.26 -27.67
N SER A 377 -5.70 18.47 -28.33
CA SER A 377 -5.78 18.55 -29.79
C SER A 377 -4.91 19.70 -30.31
N GLN A 378 -5.05 20.90 -29.73
CA GLN A 378 -4.25 22.07 -30.11
C GLN A 378 -2.75 21.83 -29.91
N ALA A 379 -2.36 21.18 -28.80
CA ALA A 379 -0.96 20.83 -28.55
C ALA A 379 -0.42 19.87 -29.62
N SER A 380 -1.20 18.87 -30.02
CA SER A 380 -0.83 17.93 -31.09
C SER A 380 -0.67 18.63 -32.44
N ASP A 381 -1.59 19.55 -32.77
CA ASP A 381 -1.53 20.34 -34.02
C ASP A 381 -0.27 21.22 -34.05
N HIS A 382 0.03 21.94 -32.96
CA HIS A 382 1.26 22.72 -32.87
C HIS A 382 2.53 21.86 -32.91
N GLU A 383 2.51 20.64 -32.35
CA GLU A 383 3.64 19.73 -32.41
C GLU A 383 3.90 19.24 -33.84
N ALA A 384 2.83 19.02 -34.62
CA ALA A 384 2.91 18.73 -36.05
C ALA A 384 3.49 19.93 -36.84
N GLU A 385 3.01 21.15 -36.58
CA GLU A 385 3.53 22.38 -37.20
C GLU A 385 5.03 22.58 -36.89
N ILE A 386 5.44 22.40 -35.63
CA ILE A 386 6.85 22.48 -35.22
C ILE A 386 7.70 21.46 -35.99
N ASN A 387 7.19 20.24 -36.18
CA ASN A 387 7.90 19.20 -36.92
C ASN A 387 8.04 19.53 -38.42
N GLU A 388 7.02 20.13 -39.03
CA GLU A 388 7.13 20.64 -40.41
C GLU A 388 8.14 21.78 -40.52
N LEU A 389 8.10 22.75 -39.59
CA LEU A 389 9.06 23.86 -39.56
C LEU A 389 10.49 23.36 -39.37
N LYS A 390 10.71 22.35 -38.52
CA LYS A 390 12.02 21.69 -38.37
C LYS A 390 12.50 21.05 -39.68
N LYS A 391 11.61 20.38 -40.43
CA LYS A 391 11.95 19.80 -41.74
C LYS A 391 12.35 20.88 -42.75
N LYS A 392 11.59 21.98 -42.82
CA LYS A 392 11.91 23.14 -43.67
C LYS A 392 13.24 23.78 -43.25
N LEU A 393 13.49 23.95 -41.96
CA LEU A 393 14.75 24.51 -41.45
C LEU A 393 15.95 23.60 -41.79
N PHE A 394 15.76 22.29 -41.76
CA PHE A 394 16.79 21.34 -42.18
C PHE A 394 17.10 21.42 -43.69
N SER A 395 16.07 21.55 -44.55
CA SER A 395 16.30 21.71 -46.00
C SER A 395 17.03 23.01 -46.32
N HIS A 396 16.62 24.13 -45.73
CA HIS A 396 17.29 25.42 -45.91
C HIS A 396 18.74 25.38 -45.40
N ASN A 397 19.01 24.74 -44.26
CA ASN A 397 20.38 24.59 -43.77
C ASN A 397 21.26 23.74 -44.70
N LYS A 398 20.68 22.72 -45.35
CA LYS A 398 21.39 21.92 -46.37
C LYS A 398 21.73 22.78 -47.59
N GLU A 399 20.77 23.56 -48.08
CA GLU A 399 20.99 24.49 -49.20
C GLU A 399 22.06 25.53 -48.87
N VAL A 400 22.00 26.15 -47.68
CA VAL A 400 23.03 27.08 -47.19
C VAL A 400 24.42 26.45 -47.20
N ASN A 401 24.54 25.20 -46.74
CA ASN A 401 25.81 24.49 -46.75
C ASN A 401 26.31 24.19 -48.18
N ASP A 402 25.41 23.85 -49.10
CA ASP A 402 25.77 23.62 -50.49
C ASP A 402 26.17 24.93 -51.21
N PHE A 403 25.51 26.04 -50.92
CA PHE A 403 25.94 27.37 -51.37
C PHE A 403 27.30 27.76 -50.79
N ARG A 404 27.55 27.53 -49.49
CA ARG A 404 28.87 27.76 -48.87
C ARG A 404 29.98 26.97 -49.56
N LYS A 405 29.74 25.70 -49.90
CA LYS A 405 30.71 24.89 -50.66
C LYS A 405 30.98 25.48 -52.05
N LYS A 406 29.93 25.92 -52.76
CA LYS A 406 30.08 26.58 -54.07
C LYS A 406 30.91 27.86 -53.97
N ILE A 407 30.61 28.71 -52.98
CA ILE A 407 31.37 29.93 -52.68
C ILE A 407 32.84 29.60 -52.45
N ASN A 408 33.15 28.67 -51.54
CA ASN A 408 34.54 28.27 -51.27
C ASN A 408 35.25 27.74 -52.53
N SER A 409 34.55 27.01 -53.41
CA SER A 409 35.15 26.53 -54.66
C SER A 409 35.44 27.66 -55.65
N ILE A 410 34.55 28.67 -55.71
CA ILE A 410 34.74 29.85 -56.56
C ILE A 410 35.88 30.71 -56.01
N GLU A 411 35.95 30.90 -54.68
CA GLU A 411 37.05 31.60 -54.01
C GLU A 411 38.39 30.92 -54.28
N ALA A 412 38.45 29.58 -54.22
CA ALA A 412 39.64 28.81 -54.58
C ALA A 412 40.04 29.04 -56.04
N LYS A 413 39.09 28.97 -56.99
CA LYS A 413 39.35 29.27 -58.41
C LYS A 413 39.83 30.70 -58.65
N ILE A 414 39.27 31.68 -57.93
CA ILE A 414 39.72 33.07 -57.97
C ILE A 414 41.16 33.17 -57.47
N MET A 415 41.50 32.45 -56.39
CA MET A 415 42.85 32.41 -55.85
C MET A 415 43.83 31.78 -56.85
N ASP A 416 43.48 30.65 -57.46
CA ASP A 416 44.27 30.00 -58.51
C ASP A 416 44.50 30.93 -59.70
N LYS A 417 43.45 31.62 -60.19
CA LYS A 417 43.58 32.60 -61.28
C LYS A 417 44.43 33.80 -60.90
N LYS A 418 44.37 34.26 -59.63
CA LYS A 418 45.27 35.31 -59.12
C LYS A 418 46.72 34.83 -59.09
N LEU A 419 46.97 33.58 -58.71
CA LEU A 419 48.30 32.96 -58.71
C LEU A 419 48.83 32.79 -60.14
N GLU A 420 48.02 32.30 -61.08
CA GLU A 420 48.36 32.22 -62.51
C GLU A 420 48.71 33.59 -63.07
N ARG A 421 47.88 34.61 -62.81
CA ARG A 421 48.15 36.00 -63.23
C ARG A 421 49.47 36.49 -62.63
N HIS A 422 49.74 36.21 -61.36
CA HIS A 422 50.99 36.60 -60.71
C HIS A 422 52.20 35.87 -61.34
N ALA A 423 52.06 34.58 -61.66
CA ALA A 423 53.10 33.80 -62.31
C ALA A 423 53.40 34.31 -63.73
N ILE A 424 52.36 34.64 -64.51
CA ILE A 424 52.51 35.26 -65.84
C ILE A 424 53.24 36.60 -65.70
N LEU A 425 52.79 37.50 -64.82
CA LEU A 425 53.44 38.80 -64.59
C LEU A 425 54.89 38.67 -64.12
N LYS A 426 55.24 37.60 -63.40
CA LYS A 426 56.62 37.33 -62.98
C LYS A 426 57.48 36.82 -64.14
N ASN A 427 56.92 36.00 -65.02
CA ASN A 427 57.59 35.49 -66.22
C ASN A 427 57.69 36.56 -67.34
N SER A 428 56.85 37.58 -67.35
CA SER A 428 56.91 38.72 -68.28
C SER A 428 57.93 39.79 -67.90
N LYS A 429 58.79 39.55 -66.89
CA LYS A 429 59.98 40.38 -66.63
C LYS A 429 61.23 39.65 -67.13
N LEU A 430 61.53 39.85 -68.40
CA LEU A 430 62.86 39.76 -69.04
C LEU A 430 62.67 40.13 -70.52
N ASP A 431 62.70 41.43 -70.80
CA ASP A 431 63.77 42.11 -71.52
C ASP A 431 63.68 43.62 -71.25
#